data_AF-X0STB4-F1
#
_entry.id   AF-X0STB4-F1
#
_cell.length_a   1.000
_cell.length_b   1.000
_cell.length_c   1.000
_cell.angle_alpha   90.00
_cell.angle_beta   90.00
_cell.angle_gamma   90.00
#
_symmetry.space_group_name_H-M   'P 1'
#
loop_
_entity.id
_entity.type
_entity.pdbx_description
1 polymer ?
#
loop_
_entity_poly.entity_id
_entity_poly.type
_entity_poly.pdbx_seq_one_letter_code
_entity_poly.pdbx_strand_id
1 'polypeptide(L)' 'MLEDFGLEEERFRLEWISASEGPKFVKIAEEMTKALKELGPNPYKS' A
#
# COMPACT_ATOMS: atom_id res chain seq x y z
N MET A 1 -10.28 -6.86 10.61
CA MET A 1 -10.27 -7.93 9.57
C MET A 1 -8.85 -8.24 9.11
N LEU A 2 -8.08 -7.31 8.53
CA LEU A 2 -6.68 -7.60 8.13
C LEU A 2 -5.72 -7.71 9.32
N GLU A 3 -5.89 -6.85 10.31
CA GLU A 3 -5.17 -6.91 11.60
C GLU A 3 -5.39 -8.24 12.33
N ASP A 4 -6.59 -8.82 12.22
CA ASP A 4 -6.92 -10.11 12.83
C ASP A 4 -6.10 -11.27 12.24
N PHE A 5 -5.55 -11.09 11.03
CA PHE A 5 -4.61 -12.01 10.41
C PHE A 5 -3.15 -11.70 10.79
N GLY A 6 -2.86 -10.61 11.49
CA GLY A 6 -1.51 -10.17 11.84
C GLY A 6 -0.84 -9.32 10.76
N LEU A 7 -1.64 -8.69 9.89
CA LEU A 7 -1.16 -7.71 8.91
C LEU A 7 -1.33 -6.29 9.45
N GLU A 8 -0.28 -5.50 9.31
CA GLU A 8 -0.26 -4.07 9.62
C GLU A 8 -1.22 -3.31 8.67
N GLU A 9 -2.01 -2.38 9.22
CA GLU A 9 -3.04 -1.64 8.47
C GLU A 9 -2.44 -0.91 7.26
N GLU A 10 -1.23 -0.38 7.43
CA GLU A 10 -0.50 0.39 6.42
C GLU A 10 -0.14 -0.42 5.16
N ARG A 11 -0.20 -1.76 5.23
CA ARG A 11 0.00 -2.62 4.05
C ARG A 11 -1.20 -2.62 3.11
N PHE A 12 -2.33 -2.05 3.52
CA PHE A 12 -3.53 -1.90 2.71
C PHE A 12 -3.88 -0.42 2.53
N ARG A 13 -4.10 -0.01 1.28
CA ARG A 13 -4.54 1.35 0.95
C ARG A 13 -5.54 1.29 -0.20
N LEU A 14 -6.69 1.93 -0.03
CA LEU A 14 -7.73 2.05 -1.05
C LEU A 14 -7.81 3.50 -1.54
N GLU A 15 -7.68 3.70 -2.85
CA GLU A 15 -7.71 5.03 -3.46
C GLU A 15 -8.51 4.99 -4.76
N TRP A 16 -9.39 5.97 -4.95
CA TRP A 16 -10.18 6.12 -6.17
C TRP A 16 -9.46 7.08 -7.12
N ILE A 17 -9.11 6.56 -8.30
CA ILE A 17 -8.33 7.28 -9.32
C ILE A 17 -9.04 7.09 -10.66
N SER A 18 -9.48 8.19 -11.26
CA SER A 18 -10.09 8.20 -12.58
C SER A 18 -9.04 8.10 -13.70
N ALA A 19 -9.48 7.78 -14.92
CA ALA A 19 -8.58 7.63 -16.07
C ALA A 19 -7.75 8.89 -16.40
N SER A 20 -8.21 10.08 -16.03
CA SER A 20 -7.52 11.35 -16.27
C SER A 20 -6.51 11.73 -15.18
N GLU A 21 -6.46 10.99 -14.06
CA GLU A 21 -5.64 11.31 -12.88
C GLU A 21 -4.29 10.56 -12.87
N GLY A 22 -3.64 10.44 -14.04
CA GLY A 22 -2.35 9.76 -14.16
C GLY A 22 -1.28 10.24 -13.16
N PRO A 23 -1.06 11.56 -12.98
CA PRO A 23 -0.10 12.06 -12.00
C PRO A 23 -0.42 11.67 -10.55
N LYS A 24 -1.70 11.57 -10.18
CA LYS A 24 -2.13 11.13 -8.85
C LYS A 24 -1.82 9.66 -8.63
N PHE A 25 -2.03 8.82 -9.65
CA PHE A 25 -1.67 7.40 -9.61
C PHE A 25 -0.17 7.22 -9.33
N VAL A 26 0.68 7.92 -10.09
CA VAL A 26 2.14 7.83 -9.91
C VAL A 26 2.52 8.20 -8.47
N LYS A 27 2.03 9.34 -7.96
CA LYS A 27 2.30 9.80 -6.61
C LYS A 27 1.88 8.78 -5.54
N ILE A 28 0.65 8.26 -5.63
CA ILE A 28 0.11 7.31 -4.64
C ILE A 28 0.88 5.98 -4.68
N ALA A 29 1.21 5.49 -5.89
CA ALA A 29 1.98 4.26 -6.05
C ALA A 29 3.39 4.39 -5.46
N GLU A 30 4.05 5.53 -5.66
CA GLU A 30 5.36 5.83 -5.06
C GLU A 30 5.30 5.90 -3.54
N GLU A 31 4.31 6.63 -2.98
CA GLU A 31 4.09 6.73 -1.54
C GLU A 31 3.84 5.37 -0.90
N MET A 32 2.94 4.56 -1.49
CA MET A 32 2.62 3.23 -0.99
C MET A 32 3.85 2.31 -1.05
N THR A 33 4.60 2.36 -2.17
CA THR A 33 5.83 1.57 -2.32
C THR A 33 6.87 1.97 -1.27
N LYS A 34 7.01 3.26 -0.98
CA LYS A 34 7.92 3.75 0.07
C LYS A 34 7.49 3.25 1.45
N ALA A 35 6.22 3.40 1.80
CA ALA A 35 5.69 2.94 3.09
C ALA A 35 5.90 1.43 3.28
N LEU A 36 5.62 0.62 2.24
CA LEU A 36 5.84 -0.83 2.29
C LEU A 36 7.33 -1.21 2.46
N LYS A 37 8.25 -0.44 1.86
CA LYS A 37 9.69 -0.66 2.04
C LYS A 37 10.14 -0.36 3.47
N GLU A 38 9.57 0.66 4.11
CA GLU A 38 9.86 1.04 5.49
C GLU A 38 9.32 0.00 6.49
N LEU A 39 8.15 -0.60 6.22
CA LEU A 39 7.59 -1.71 7.01
C LEU A 39 8.37 -3.03 6.84
N GLY A 40 9.23 -3.13 5.84
CA GLY A 40 9.99 -4.33 5.56
C GLY A 40 9.17 -5.50 4.98
N PRO A 41 9.76 -6.70 4.94
CA PRO A 41 9.16 -7.87 4.30
C PRO A 41 7.76 -8.22 4.83
N ASN A 42 6.93 -8.80 3.97
CA ASN A 42 5.60 -9.29 4.37
C ASN A 42 5.75 -10.39 5.46
N PRO A 43 4.97 -10.36 6.55
CA PRO A 43 4.99 -11.37 7.61
C PRO A 43 4.77 -12.82 7.14
N TYR A 44 4.13 -13.04 5.99
CA TYR A 44 3.91 -14.37 5.40
C TYR A 44 4.94 -14.79 4.36
N LYS A 45 6.00 -13.98 4.16
CA LYS A 45 7.06 -14.34 3.24
C LYS A 45 7.86 -15.52 3.84
N SER A 46 7.68 -16.70 3.28
CA SER A 46 8.47 -17.92 3.56
C SER A 46 9.92 -17.78 3.12
#